data_AF-A0A1I1RWZ4-F1
#
_entry.id   AF-A0A1I1RWZ4-F1
#
_cell.length_a   1.000
_cell.length_b   1.000
_cell.length_c   1.000
_cell.angle_alpha   90.00
_cell.angle_beta   90.00
_cell.angle_gamma   90.00
#
_symmetry.space_group_name_H-M   'P 1'
#
loop_
_entity.id
_entity.type
_entity.pdbx_description
1 polymer ?
#
loop_
_entity_poly.entity_id
_entity_poly.type
_entity_poly.pdbx_seq_one_letter_code
_entity_poly.pdbx_strand_id
1 'polypeptide(L)'
;MKIEREKIFKDDSDVDIAHKINTMELDNWINHLTYIEKELTNLIGIYGIRLNEKLDGDRILNRLVKKQAENKKLLDALNGYAVKRSKIIECDDMQCDMAYITEHETYRRSYLYHLDKYRRVKDEFFKEIHDEFSLLKPT
;
A
#
# COMPACT_ATOMS: atom_id res chain seq x y z
N MET A 1 5.16 4.92 18.86
CA MET A 1 5.49 6.36 18.90
C MET A 1 4.38 7.08 18.15
N LYS A 2 3.65 8.00 18.79
CA LYS A 2 2.65 8.82 18.08
C LYS A 2 3.43 9.84 17.25
N ILE A 3 3.35 9.75 15.93
CA ILE A 3 3.88 10.78 15.03
C ILE A 3 2.97 12.00 15.21
N GLU A 4 3.51 13.09 15.76
CA GLU A 4 2.80 14.37 15.70
C GLU A 4 2.63 14.71 14.22
N ARG A 5 1.39 14.94 13.77
CA ARG A 5 1.16 15.42 12.41
C ARG A 5 1.91 16.73 12.24
N GLU A 6 2.90 16.74 11.36
CA GLU A 6 3.71 17.93 11.07
C GLU A 6 2.76 19.06 10.66
N LYS A 7 2.68 20.10 11.51
CA LYS A 7 1.85 21.27 11.22
C LYS A 7 2.57 22.14 10.20
N ILE A 8 1.83 22.55 9.18
CA ILE A 8 2.27 23.59 8.26
C ILE A 8 2.06 24.94 8.96
N PHE A 9 3.11 25.74 9.04
CA PHE A 9 3.12 27.08 9.61
C PHE A 9 3.19 28.12 8.50
N LYS A 10 2.76 29.35 8.81
CA LYS A 10 2.72 30.44 7.84
C LYS A 10 4.12 30.84 7.34
N ASP A 11 5.13 30.64 8.18
CA ASP A 11 6.51 31.05 7.90
C ASP A 11 7.37 29.90 7.35
N ASP A 12 6.75 28.75 7.05
CA ASP A 12 7.43 27.65 6.36
C ASP A 12 7.80 28.06 4.93
N SER A 13 8.99 27.69 4.48
CA SER A 13 9.34 27.81 3.07
C SER A 13 8.57 26.79 2.22
N ASP A 14 8.54 27.00 0.89
CA ASP A 14 7.93 26.04 -0.03
C ASP A 14 8.54 24.63 0.09
N VAL A 15 9.85 24.56 0.38
CA VAL A 15 10.59 23.31 0.59
C VAL A 15 10.15 22.64 1.90
N ASP A 16 10.04 23.39 2.99
CA ASP A 16 9.52 22.88 4.28
C ASP A 16 8.11 22.33 4.12
N ILE A 17 7.23 23.07 3.42
CA ILE A 17 5.85 22.65 3.15
C ILE A 17 5.85 21.34 2.36
N ALA A 18 6.65 21.25 1.29
CA ALA A 18 6.77 20.04 0.50
C ALA A 18 7.24 18.84 1.35
N HIS A 19 8.23 19.05 2.23
CA HIS A 19 8.70 17.99 3.10
C HIS A 19 7.64 17.51 4.10
N LYS A 20 6.88 18.43 4.68
CA LYS A 20 5.79 18.11 5.61
C LYS A 20 4.66 17.33 4.95
N ILE A 21 4.24 17.77 3.77
CA ILE A 21 3.24 17.06 2.97
C ILE A 21 3.72 15.64 2.65
N ASN A 22 4.96 15.51 2.19
CA ASN A 22 5.54 14.21 1.83
C ASN A 22 5.63 13.27 3.04
N THR A 23 5.95 13.77 4.24
CA THR A 23 5.90 12.97 5.47
C THR A 23 4.49 12.46 5.76
N MET A 24 3.48 13.35 5.71
CA MET A 24 2.08 12.97 5.93
C MET A 24 1.58 11.95 4.89
N GLU A 25 1.98 12.12 3.63
CA GLU A 25 1.62 11.17 2.56
C GLU A 25 2.25 9.80 2.77
N LEU A 26 3.53 9.75 3.13
CA LEU A 26 4.24 8.49 3.39
C LEU A 26 3.57 7.71 4.53
N ASP A 27 3.22 8.39 5.62
CA ASP A 27 2.48 7.79 6.73
C ASP A 27 1.14 7.22 6.28
N ASN A 28 0.39 7.97 5.46
CA ASN A 28 -0.87 7.50 4.91
C ASN A 28 -0.70 6.26 4.03
N TRP A 29 0.35 6.21 3.20
CA TRP A 29 0.64 5.06 2.35
C TRP A 29 1.02 3.82 3.18
N ILE A 30 1.88 3.97 4.19
CA ILE A 30 2.27 2.88 5.10
C ILE A 30 1.05 2.33 5.84
N ASN A 31 0.21 3.20 6.40
CA ASN A 31 -1.01 2.80 7.07
C ASN A 31 -1.97 2.06 6.13
N HIS A 32 -2.12 2.53 4.90
CA HIS A 32 -2.98 1.90 3.92
C HIS A 32 -2.44 0.53 3.48
N LEU A 33 -1.14 0.40 3.19
CA LEU A 33 -0.53 -0.89 2.84
C LEU A 33 -0.60 -1.89 4.00
N THR A 34 -0.50 -1.42 5.24
CA THR A 34 -0.71 -2.24 6.44
C THR A 34 -2.15 -2.75 6.53
N TYR A 35 -3.13 -1.92 6.15
CA TYR A 35 -4.52 -2.35 6.07
C TYR A 35 -4.74 -3.36 4.92
N ILE A 36 -4.17 -3.10 3.74
CA ILE A 36 -4.22 -4.00 2.58
C ILE A 36 -3.63 -5.38 2.92
N GLU A 37 -2.56 -5.44 3.72
CA GLU A 37 -1.98 -6.72 4.16
C GLU A 37 -2.98 -7.57 4.97
N LYS A 38 -3.72 -6.93 5.89
CA LYS A 38 -4.77 -7.57 6.67
C LYS A 38 -5.94 -8.00 5.77
N GLU A 39 -6.34 -7.13 4.84
CA GLU A 39 -7.41 -7.44 3.88
C GLU A 39 -7.02 -8.65 3.02
N LEU A 40 -5.82 -8.70 2.47
CA LEU A 40 -5.31 -9.83 1.69
C LEU A 40 -5.28 -11.14 2.49
N THR A 41 -4.83 -11.09 3.75
CA THR A 41 -4.85 -12.25 4.66
C THR A 41 -6.27 -12.79 4.83
N ASN A 42 -7.25 -11.89 5.00
CA ASN A 42 -8.66 -12.27 5.13
C ASN A 42 -9.22 -12.85 3.83
N LEU A 43 -8.95 -12.24 2.68
CA LEU A 43 -9.42 -12.72 1.38
C LEU A 43 -8.89 -14.12 1.06
N ILE A 44 -7.59 -14.35 1.32
CA ILE A 44 -6.95 -15.66 1.17
C ILE A 44 -7.58 -16.68 2.14
N GLY A 45 -7.85 -16.28 3.38
CA GLY A 45 -8.52 -17.14 4.37
C GLY A 45 -9.95 -17.53 3.96
N ILE A 46 -10.74 -16.58 3.44
CA ILE A 46 -12.10 -16.83 2.92
C ILE A 46 -12.05 -17.83 1.78
N TYR A 47 -11.11 -17.65 0.86
CA TYR A 47 -10.90 -18.55 -0.26
C TYR A 47 -10.61 -19.99 0.23
N GLY A 48 -9.67 -20.14 1.17
CA GLY A 48 -9.31 -21.45 1.73
C GLY A 48 -10.43 -22.18 2.48
N ILE A 49 -11.34 -21.44 3.14
CA ILE A 49 -12.48 -22.04 3.86
C ILE A 49 -13.57 -22.51 2.88
N ARG A 50 -13.81 -21.77 1.79
CA ARG A 50 -14.95 -22.02 0.90
C ARG A 50 -14.67 -22.99 -0.25
N LEU A 51 -13.41 -23.18 -0.66
CA LEU A 51 -13.08 -23.84 -1.94
C LEU A 51 -12.29 -25.16 -1.80
N ASN A 52 -12.34 -25.78 -0.63
CA ASN A 52 -11.68 -27.07 -0.34
C ASN A 52 -12.12 -28.25 -1.25
N GLU A 53 -13.09 -28.05 -2.15
CA GLU A 53 -13.61 -29.09 -3.05
C GLU A 53 -13.34 -28.87 -4.55
N LYS A 54 -12.82 -27.70 -4.97
CA LYS A 54 -12.46 -27.44 -6.39
C LYS A 54 -10.96 -27.28 -6.56
N LEU A 55 -10.26 -28.39 -6.32
CA LEU A 55 -8.86 -28.58 -6.62
C LEU A 55 -8.65 -28.66 -8.14
N ASP A 56 -8.51 -27.52 -8.80
CA ASP A 56 -7.47 -27.38 -9.82
C ASP A 56 -7.09 -25.90 -10.05
N GLY A 57 -5.94 -25.50 -9.49
CA GLY A 57 -5.16 -24.35 -9.96
C GLY A 57 -5.85 -22.99 -9.97
N ASP A 58 -6.39 -22.52 -8.84
CA ASP A 58 -7.11 -21.25 -8.90
C ASP A 58 -6.18 -20.05 -9.11
N ARG A 59 -6.31 -19.49 -10.32
CA ARG A 59 -5.59 -18.32 -10.81
C ARG A 59 -5.81 -17.12 -9.91
N ILE A 60 -6.97 -16.98 -9.25
CA ILE A 60 -7.22 -15.83 -8.37
C ILE A 60 -6.48 -15.95 -7.04
N LEU A 61 -6.45 -17.14 -6.43
CA LEU A 61 -5.75 -17.37 -5.17
C LEU A 61 -4.25 -17.10 -5.34
N ASN A 62 -3.65 -17.64 -6.41
CA ASN A 62 -2.24 -17.40 -6.72
C ASN A 62 -1.95 -15.91 -6.92
N ARG A 63 -2.89 -15.16 -7.50
CA ARG A 63 -2.75 -13.71 -7.66
C ARG A 63 -2.89 -12.97 -6.34
N LEU A 64 -3.79 -13.36 -5.44
CA LEU A 64 -3.90 -12.79 -4.10
C LEU A 64 -2.63 -13.02 -3.29
N VAL A 65 -2.11 -14.25 -3.26
CA VAL A 65 -0.84 -14.59 -2.58
C VAL A 65 0.32 -13.80 -3.16
N LYS A 66 0.41 -13.69 -4.50
CA LYS A 66 1.41 -12.85 -5.16
C LYS A 66 1.27 -11.38 -4.75
N LYS A 67 0.04 -10.86 -4.70
CA LYS A 67 -0.21 -9.47 -4.28
C LYS A 67 0.14 -9.24 -2.82
N GLN A 68 -0.03 -10.23 -1.95
CA GLN A 68 0.42 -10.16 -0.56
C GLN A 68 1.94 -10.02 -0.47
N ALA A 69 2.69 -10.85 -1.20
CA ALA A 69 4.15 -10.74 -1.24
C ALA A 69 4.63 -9.38 -1.79
N GLU A 70 3.99 -8.89 -2.85
CA GLU A 70 4.28 -7.56 -3.42
C GLU A 70 3.93 -6.42 -2.44
N ASN A 71 2.79 -6.51 -1.74
CA ASN A 71 2.36 -5.55 -0.73
C ASN A 71 3.37 -5.47 0.42
N LYS A 72 3.77 -6.63 0.96
CA LYS A 72 4.78 -6.73 2.00
C LYS A 72 6.11 -6.10 1.57
N LYS A 73 6.59 -6.44 0.37
CA LYS A 73 7.84 -5.87 -0.17
C LYS A 73 7.79 -4.35 -0.27
N LEU A 74 6.68 -3.79 -0.76
CA LEU A 74 6.51 -2.34 -0.86
C LEU A 74 6.41 -1.69 0.52
N LEU A 75 5.66 -2.30 1.45
CA LEU A 75 5.54 -1.82 2.82
C LEU A 75 6.89 -1.79 3.54
N ASP A 76 7.70 -2.86 3.42
CA ASP A 76 9.04 -2.93 3.98
C ASP A 76 9.95 -1.83 3.39
N ALA A 77 9.84 -1.56 2.07
CA ALA A 77 10.57 -0.47 1.42
C ALA A 77 10.14 0.92 1.92
N LEU A 78 8.83 1.18 2.06
CA LEU A 78 8.32 2.45 2.59
C LEU A 78 8.70 2.67 4.06
N ASN A 79 8.69 1.62 4.89
CA ASN A 79 9.18 1.71 6.26
C ASN A 79 10.68 2.03 6.31
N GLY A 80 11.48 1.40 5.45
CA GLY A 80 12.90 1.74 5.31
C GLY A 80 13.11 3.18 4.86
N TYR A 81 12.31 3.66 3.91
CA TYR A 81 12.34 5.04 3.46
C TYR A 81 11.93 6.02 4.57
N ALA A 82 10.91 5.71 5.37
CA ALA A 82 10.51 6.54 6.51
C ALA A 82 11.65 6.72 7.52
N VAL A 83 12.41 5.65 7.81
CA VAL A 83 13.60 5.71 8.68
C VAL A 83 14.72 6.54 8.05
N LYS A 84 14.91 6.45 6.73
CA LYS A 84 15.89 7.31 6.03
C LYS A 84 15.47 8.77 6.09
N ARG A 85 14.20 9.05 5.79
CA ARG A 85 13.60 10.39 5.71
C ARG A 85 13.60 11.13 7.04
N SER A 86 13.56 10.45 8.19
CA SER A 86 13.67 11.13 9.49
C SER A 86 14.98 11.91 9.67
N LYS A 87 15.99 11.64 8.83
CA LYS A 87 17.27 12.36 8.80
C LYS A 87 17.27 13.60 7.90
N ILE A 88 16.13 13.98 7.35
CA ILE A 88 16.06 15.13 6.43
C ILE A 88 16.45 16.45 7.08
N ILE A 89 16.29 16.57 8.40
CA ILE A 89 16.77 17.71 9.19
C ILE A 89 18.30 17.88 9.14
N GLU A 90 19.04 16.85 8.69
CA GLU A 90 20.49 16.90 8.49
C GLU A 90 20.87 17.48 7.13
N CYS A 91 19.92 17.72 6.21
CA CYS A 91 20.20 18.38 4.93
C CYS A 91 20.59 19.85 5.14
N ASP A 92 21.72 20.25 4.56
CA ASP A 92 22.28 21.60 4.64
C ASP A 92 22.26 22.35 3.30
N ASP A 93 21.86 21.66 2.22
CA ASP A 93 21.75 22.24 0.89
C ASP A 93 20.50 21.78 0.13
N MET A 94 20.18 22.57 -0.91
CA MET A 94 19.03 22.31 -1.78
C MET A 94 19.17 20.98 -2.55
N GLN A 95 20.39 20.50 -2.78
CA GLN A 95 20.61 19.25 -3.51
C GLN A 95 20.14 18.04 -2.68
N CYS A 96 20.38 18.07 -1.37
CA CYS A 96 19.91 17.09 -0.41
C CYS A 96 18.38 17.08 -0.32
N ASP A 97 17.74 18.26 -0.19
CA ASP A 97 16.28 18.38 -0.17
C ASP A 97 15.63 17.79 -1.43
N MET A 98 16.16 18.17 -2.60
CA MET A 98 15.65 17.70 -3.90
C MET A 98 15.85 16.19 -4.09
N ALA A 99 16.89 15.61 -3.51
CA ALA A 99 17.09 14.16 -3.53
C ALA A 99 15.96 13.44 -2.76
N TYR A 100 15.59 13.92 -1.57
CA TYR A 100 14.47 13.35 -0.80
C TYR A 100 13.12 13.54 -1.50
N ILE A 101 12.88 14.69 -2.14
CA ILE A 101 11.66 14.93 -2.92
C ILE A 101 11.59 13.97 -4.11
N THR A 102 12.69 13.81 -4.85
CA THR A 102 12.75 12.92 -6.00
C THR A 102 12.52 11.47 -5.60
N GLU A 103 13.15 11.01 -4.52
CA GLU A 103 12.96 9.66 -3.98
C GLU A 103 11.51 9.45 -3.53
N HIS A 104 10.89 10.42 -2.86
CA HIS A 104 9.47 10.36 -2.47
C HIS A 104 8.56 10.13 -3.68
N GLU A 105 8.79 10.85 -4.77
CA GLU A 105 8.01 10.71 -6.00
C GLU A 105 8.16 9.31 -6.66
N THR A 106 9.32 8.67 -6.51
CA THR A 106 9.46 7.27 -6.97
C THR A 106 8.62 6.31 -6.14
N TYR A 107 8.52 6.53 -4.83
CA TYR A 107 7.67 5.74 -3.95
C TYR A 107 6.18 6.04 -4.18
N ARG A 108 5.81 7.31 -4.44
CA ARG A 108 4.45 7.70 -4.83
C ARG A 108 3.96 6.87 -6.02
N ARG A 109 4.75 6.82 -7.08
CA ARG A 109 4.43 6.06 -8.30
C ARG A 109 4.28 4.57 -8.02
N SER A 110 5.19 4.01 -7.22
CA SER A 110 5.16 2.59 -6.83
C SER A 110 3.91 2.25 -6.02
N TYR A 111 3.55 3.11 -5.06
CA TYR A 111 2.33 2.98 -4.26
C TYR A 111 1.05 3.07 -5.10
N LEU A 112 0.94 4.09 -5.96
CA LEU A 112 -0.24 4.25 -6.82
C LEU A 112 -0.40 3.08 -7.80
N TYR A 113 0.70 2.61 -8.38
CA TYR A 113 0.70 1.44 -9.25
C TYR A 113 0.24 0.18 -8.50
N HIS A 114 0.80 -0.06 -7.30
CA HIS A 114 0.40 -1.20 -6.47
C HIS A 114 -1.08 -1.14 -6.11
N LEU A 115 -1.58 0.04 -5.71
CA LEU A 115 -2.97 0.25 -5.34
C LEU A 115 -3.95 -0.06 -6.49
N ASP A 116 -3.66 0.41 -7.70
CA ASP A 116 -4.47 0.07 -8.89
C ASP A 116 -4.48 -1.45 -9.13
N LYS A 117 -3.32 -2.10 -9.10
CA LYS A 117 -3.23 -3.54 -9.34
C LYS A 117 -3.88 -4.37 -8.26
N TYR A 118 -3.78 -3.94 -7.01
CA TYR A 118 -4.45 -4.57 -5.88
C TYR A 118 -5.97 -4.52 -6.04
N ARG A 119 -6.53 -3.34 -6.33
CA ARG A 119 -7.98 -3.16 -6.53
C ARG A 119 -8.53 -4.08 -7.61
N ARG A 120 -7.83 -4.21 -8.74
CA ARG A 120 -8.26 -5.12 -9.82
C ARG A 120 -8.31 -6.59 -9.38
N VAL A 121 -7.30 -7.06 -8.65
CA VAL A 121 -7.31 -8.44 -8.13
C VAL A 121 -8.45 -8.63 -7.12
N LYS A 122 -8.73 -7.62 -6.29
CA LYS A 122 -9.84 -7.65 -5.35
C LYS A 122 -11.21 -7.70 -6.05
N ASP A 123 -11.41 -6.88 -7.07
CA ASP A 123 -12.66 -6.83 -7.83
C ASP A 123 -12.92 -8.17 -8.55
N GLU A 124 -11.86 -8.77 -9.09
CA GLU A 124 -11.94 -10.10 -9.72
C GLU A 124 -12.30 -11.20 -8.71
N PHE A 125 -11.70 -11.19 -7.52
CA PHE A 125 -12.07 -12.10 -6.44
C PHE A 125 -13.55 -11.98 -6.07
N PHE A 126 -14.05 -10.75 -5.88
CA PHE A 126 -15.46 -10.56 -5.52
C PHE A 126 -16.42 -10.96 -6.63
N LYS A 127 -16.03 -10.77 -7.90
CA LYS A 127 -16.81 -11.24 -9.04
C LYS A 127 -16.93 -12.77 -9.01
N GLU A 128 -15.83 -13.47 -8.83
CA GLU A 128 -15.80 -14.93 -8.78
C GLU A 128 -16.67 -15.47 -7.63
N ILE A 129 -16.50 -14.93 -6.43
CA ILE A 129 -17.30 -15.29 -5.25
C ILE A 129 -18.80 -15.00 -5.49
N HIS A 130 -19.15 -13.86 -6.09
CA HIS A 130 -20.53 -13.52 -6.40
C HIS A 130 -21.16 -14.51 -7.40
N ASP A 131 -20.42 -14.88 -8.44
CA ASP A 131 -20.87 -15.84 -9.45
C ASP A 131 -21.13 -17.22 -8.80
N GLU A 132 -20.27 -17.66 -7.88
CA GLU A 132 -20.51 -18.89 -7.10
C GLU A 132 -21.79 -18.83 -6.26
N PHE A 133 -22.03 -17.75 -5.53
CA PHE A 133 -23.26 -17.59 -4.75
C PHE A 133 -24.52 -17.53 -5.63
N SER A 134 -24.40 -16.96 -6.83
CA SER A 134 -25.51 -16.88 -7.78
C SER A 134 -25.90 -18.26 -8.32
N LEU A 135 -24.93 -19.17 -8.45
CA LEU A 135 -25.15 -20.57 -8.87
C LEU A 135 -25.74 -21.45 -7.75
N LEU A 136 -25.65 -21.03 -6.48
CA LEU A 136 -26.17 -21.76 -5.32
C LEU A 136 -27.65 -21.43 -5.00
N LYS A 137 -28.32 -20.56 -5.77
CA LYS A 137 -29.76 -20.31 -5.57
C LYS A 137 -30.58 -21.53 -6.02
N PRO A 138 -31.36 -22.17 -5.13
CA PRO A 138 -32.28 -23.22 -5.52
C PRO A 138 -33.46 -22.61 -6.29
N THR A 139 -33.78 -23.19 -7.45
CA THR A 139 -35.11 -23.08 -8.10
C THR A 139 -36.21 -23.62 -7.19
#